data_AF-A0A4R7K9V2-F1
#
_entry.id   AF-A0A4R7K9V2-F1
#
_cell.length_a   1.000
_cell.length_b   1.000
_cell.length_c   1.000
_cell.angle_alpha   90.00
_cell.angle_beta   90.00
_cell.angle_gamma   90.00
#
_symmetry.space_group_name_H-M   'P 1'
#
loop_
_entity.id
_entity.type
_entity.pdbx_description
1 polymer ?
#
loop_
_entity_poly.entity_id
_entity_poly.type
_entity_poly.pdbx_seq_one_letter_code
_entity_poly.pdbx_strand_id
1 'polypeptide(L)'
;MKKFTFYFITCLVLFFTSCSSDDSEPTTDDSALVIGTYMLTEINVNVAQDVNEDGTASNNILDELDCLNGILEIYADGTWDLDLVALDITSVTGDFYAIRCGRTNNSSGKWTFKSSVLSLNASNFSDMVLNSAILTESVNEELPGVLNRKFTKQ
;
A
#
# COMPACT_ATOMS: atom_id res chain seq x y z
N MET A 1 -71.52 35.07 41.48
CA MET A 1 -71.56 33.61 41.29
C MET A 1 -71.01 33.27 39.91
N LYS A 2 -69.93 32.49 39.90
CA LYS A 2 -69.37 31.61 38.84
C LYS A 2 -69.47 32.07 37.37
N LYS A 3 -68.32 32.43 36.80
CA LYS A 3 -68.04 32.15 35.38
C LYS A 3 -66.90 31.13 35.32
N PHE A 4 -67.25 30.00 34.73
CA PHE A 4 -66.46 28.78 34.62
C PHE A 4 -65.57 28.94 33.39
N THR A 5 -64.26 29.05 33.58
CA THR A 5 -63.30 29.05 32.47
C THR A 5 -62.62 27.69 32.45
N PHE A 6 -63.07 26.84 31.53
CA PHE A 6 -62.41 25.60 31.14
C PHE A 6 -61.64 25.91 29.86
N TYR A 7 -60.31 25.84 29.88
CA TYR A 7 -59.52 25.78 28.66
C TYR A 7 -58.36 24.80 28.84
N PHE A 8 -58.61 23.61 28.31
CA PHE A 8 -57.76 22.80 27.44
C PHE A 8 -56.28 22.61 27.80
N ILE A 9 -56.02 21.38 28.24
CA ILE A 9 -54.73 20.71 28.40
C ILE A 9 -54.22 20.23 27.01
N THR A 10 -52.90 20.28 26.82
CA THR A 10 -52.06 19.56 25.83
C THR A 10 -51.87 20.17 24.43
N CYS A 11 -50.65 20.62 24.13
CA CYS A 11 -49.77 19.89 23.19
C CYS A 11 -48.31 20.39 23.23
N LEU A 12 -47.45 19.48 23.69
CA LEU A 12 -46.05 19.25 23.32
C LEU A 12 -45.63 19.84 21.95
N VAL A 13 -44.61 20.70 21.92
CA VAL A 13 -43.49 20.62 20.95
C VAL A 13 -42.23 21.19 21.60
N LEU A 14 -41.28 20.31 21.91
CA LEU A 14 -39.89 20.65 22.22
C LEU A 14 -39.19 20.95 20.89
N PHE A 15 -38.82 22.21 20.65
CA PHE A 15 -37.87 22.57 19.60
C PHE A 15 -36.47 22.62 20.22
N PHE A 16 -35.84 21.46 20.39
CA PHE A 16 -34.38 21.39 20.48
C PHE A 16 -33.82 21.43 19.06
N THR A 17 -33.45 22.62 18.59
CA THR A 17 -32.62 22.76 17.39
C THR A 17 -31.18 22.40 17.76
N SER A 18 -30.89 21.11 17.81
CA SER A 18 -29.52 20.59 17.79
C SER A 18 -28.98 20.79 16.36
N CYS A 19 -28.29 21.90 16.12
CA CYS A 19 -27.44 22.04 14.94
C CYS A 19 -26.19 21.21 15.21
N SER A 20 -26.25 19.91 14.88
CA SER A 20 -25.04 19.12 14.70
C SER A 20 -24.41 19.65 13.43
N SER A 21 -23.38 20.49 13.56
CA SER A 21 -22.46 20.80 12.47
C SER A 21 -21.74 19.49 12.17
N ASP A 22 -22.31 18.69 11.28
CA ASP A 22 -21.60 17.61 10.63
C ASP A 22 -20.82 18.27 9.49
N ASP A 23 -19.74 18.96 9.86
CA ASP A 23 -18.70 19.39 8.92
C ASP A 23 -17.89 18.14 8.54
N SER A 24 -18.57 17.23 7.85
CA SER A 24 -17.92 16.20 7.05
C SER A 24 -17.28 16.93 5.87
N GLU A 25 -16.06 17.42 6.08
CA GLU A 25 -15.17 17.82 4.99
C GLU A 25 -15.25 16.75 3.89
N PRO A 26 -15.48 17.14 2.62
CA PRO A 26 -15.49 16.17 1.54
C PRO A 26 -14.09 15.55 1.48
N THR A 27 -13.95 14.30 1.91
CA THR A 27 -12.73 13.54 1.64
C THR A 27 -12.68 13.38 0.13
N THR A 28 -11.85 14.18 -0.54
CA THR A 28 -11.54 13.99 -1.95
C THR A 28 -11.10 12.54 -2.10
N ASP A 29 -11.87 11.77 -2.88
CA ASP A 29 -11.54 10.38 -3.16
C ASP A 29 -10.35 10.37 -4.13
N ASP A 30 -9.16 10.40 -3.54
CA ASP A 30 -7.88 10.42 -4.27
C ASP A 30 -7.49 9.03 -4.81
N SER A 31 -8.37 8.04 -4.72
CA SER A 31 -8.16 6.68 -5.21
C SER A 31 -7.80 6.63 -6.71
N ALA A 32 -8.29 7.60 -7.48
CA ALA A 32 -7.92 7.78 -8.90
C ALA A 32 -6.41 7.95 -9.13
N LEU A 33 -5.66 8.46 -8.15
CA LEU A 33 -4.21 8.68 -8.28
C LEU A 33 -3.43 7.37 -8.34
N VAL A 34 -3.89 6.33 -7.64
CA VAL A 34 -3.17 5.06 -7.49
C VAL A 34 -3.61 3.97 -8.46
N ILE A 35 -4.75 4.14 -9.15
CA ILE A 35 -5.22 3.18 -10.16
C ILE A 35 -4.28 3.14 -11.36
N GLY A 36 -3.87 1.95 -11.78
CA GLY A 36 -3.01 1.72 -12.94
C GLY A 36 -2.12 0.49 -12.81
N THR A 37 -1.23 0.33 -13.80
CA THR A 37 -0.24 -0.76 -13.85
C THR A 37 1.13 -0.23 -13.47
N TYR A 38 1.81 -0.93 -12.57
CA TYR A 38 3.11 -0.58 -12.04
C TYR A 38 4.10 -1.73 -12.26
N MET A 39 5.28 -1.40 -12.76
CA MET A 39 6.37 -2.36 -12.96
C MET A 39 7.36 -2.26 -11.80
N LEU A 40 7.85 -3.40 -11.30
CA LEU A 40 8.94 -3.44 -10.35
C LEU A 40 10.20 -2.83 -10.99
N THR A 41 10.75 -1.81 -10.36
CA THR A 41 11.95 -1.11 -10.85
C THR A 41 13.12 -1.14 -9.88
N GLU A 42 12.87 -1.40 -8.59
CA GLU A 42 13.95 -1.57 -7.61
C GLU A 42 13.60 -2.60 -6.54
N ILE A 43 14.59 -3.37 -6.11
CA ILE A 43 14.60 -4.14 -4.85
C ILE A 43 15.91 -3.81 -4.16
N ASN A 44 15.85 -3.03 -3.09
CA ASN A 44 17.04 -2.55 -2.41
C ASN A 44 17.37 -3.40 -1.18
N VAL A 45 18.65 -3.78 -1.03
CA VAL A 45 19.20 -4.43 0.18
C VAL A 45 20.16 -3.50 0.93
N ASN A 46 20.48 -3.81 2.18
CA ASN A 46 21.31 -2.94 3.03
C ASN A 46 22.80 -2.93 2.67
N VAL A 47 23.32 -4.00 2.08
CA VAL A 47 24.72 -4.11 1.64
C VAL A 47 24.74 -4.44 0.16
N ALA A 48 25.52 -3.71 -0.64
CA ALA A 48 25.65 -3.96 -2.07
C ALA A 48 26.15 -5.38 -2.34
N GLN A 49 25.58 -6.03 -3.36
CA GLN A 49 25.88 -7.41 -3.76
C GLN A 49 26.35 -7.38 -5.22
N ASP A 50 27.29 -8.26 -5.57
CA ASP A 50 27.77 -8.50 -6.95
C ASP A 50 27.39 -9.95 -7.29
N VAL A 51 26.12 -10.16 -7.65
CA VAL A 51 25.55 -11.52 -7.80
C VAL A 51 25.81 -12.07 -9.21
N ASN A 52 25.89 -11.18 -10.20
CA ASN A 52 26.18 -11.54 -11.59
C ASN A 52 27.69 -11.70 -11.87
N GLU A 53 28.55 -11.40 -10.88
CA GLU A 53 30.02 -11.46 -10.95
C GLU A 53 30.64 -10.58 -12.04
N ASP A 54 30.00 -9.44 -12.34
CA ASP A 54 30.51 -8.49 -13.33
C ASP A 54 31.58 -7.52 -12.78
N GLY A 55 31.79 -7.55 -11.45
CA GLY A 55 32.77 -6.74 -10.74
C GLY A 55 32.24 -5.41 -10.20
N THR A 56 30.93 -5.13 -10.35
CA THR A 56 30.26 -3.92 -9.85
C THR A 56 29.10 -4.29 -8.93
N ALA A 57 29.31 -4.18 -7.62
CA ALA A 57 28.23 -4.44 -6.67
C ALA A 57 27.18 -3.30 -6.63
N SER A 58 25.90 -3.66 -6.66
CA SER A 58 24.75 -2.75 -6.47
C SER A 58 23.93 -3.08 -5.22
N ASN A 59 23.31 -2.06 -4.62
CA ASN A 59 22.28 -2.24 -3.60
C ASN A 59 20.92 -2.62 -4.22
N ASN A 60 20.70 -2.28 -5.50
CA ASN A 60 19.50 -2.65 -6.22
C ASN A 60 19.71 -4.00 -6.89
N ILE A 61 19.05 -5.03 -6.38
CA ILE A 61 19.22 -6.40 -6.84
C ILE A 61 18.70 -6.60 -8.28
N LEU A 62 17.88 -5.69 -8.82
CA LEU A 62 17.51 -5.76 -10.24
C LEU A 62 18.69 -5.49 -11.18
N ASP A 63 19.73 -4.77 -10.72
CA ASP A 63 20.97 -4.58 -11.50
C ASP A 63 21.82 -5.86 -11.51
N GLU A 64 21.61 -6.72 -10.51
CA GLU A 64 22.36 -7.94 -10.27
C GLU A 64 21.67 -9.20 -10.82
N LEU A 65 20.33 -9.17 -10.96
CA LEU A 65 19.51 -10.32 -11.33
C LEU A 65 18.40 -9.93 -12.32
N ASP A 66 18.71 -10.05 -13.62
CA ASP A 66 17.78 -9.77 -14.73
C ASP A 66 16.48 -10.58 -14.73
N CYS A 67 16.44 -11.71 -14.02
CA CYS A 67 15.25 -12.55 -13.92
C CYS A 67 14.19 -12.02 -12.95
N LEU A 68 14.52 -11.03 -12.12
CA LEU A 68 13.54 -10.39 -11.24
C LEU A 68 12.62 -9.50 -12.04
N ASN A 69 11.32 -9.70 -11.86
CA ASN A 69 10.29 -8.90 -12.49
C ASN A 69 9.06 -8.87 -11.58
N GLY A 70 8.26 -7.82 -11.70
CA GLY A 70 7.00 -7.71 -11.00
C GLY A 70 6.03 -6.75 -11.69
N ILE A 71 4.75 -7.11 -11.70
CA ILE A 71 3.66 -6.30 -12.25
C ILE A 71 2.57 -6.21 -11.20
N LEU A 72 2.32 -5.00 -10.71
CA LEU A 72 1.24 -4.68 -9.79
C LEU A 72 0.15 -3.91 -10.55
N GLU A 73 -1.06 -4.44 -10.58
CA GLU A 73 -2.22 -3.80 -11.19
C GLU A 73 -3.23 -3.40 -10.13
N ILE A 74 -3.56 -2.11 -10.08
CA ILE A 74 -4.55 -1.53 -9.16
C ILE A 74 -5.77 -1.12 -9.97
N TYR A 75 -6.90 -1.77 -9.73
CA TYR A 75 -8.14 -1.58 -10.50
C TYR A 75 -9.12 -0.62 -9.82
N ALA A 76 -9.90 0.08 -10.64
CA ALA A 76 -10.93 1.02 -10.19
C ALA A 76 -12.10 0.37 -9.43
N ASP A 77 -12.27 -0.96 -9.52
CA ASP A 77 -13.30 -1.71 -8.79
C ASP A 77 -12.87 -2.07 -7.34
N GLY A 78 -11.73 -1.53 -6.90
CA GLY A 78 -11.16 -1.75 -5.58
C GLY A 78 -10.42 -3.07 -5.44
N THR A 79 -10.13 -3.78 -6.54
CA THR A 79 -9.27 -4.99 -6.55
C THR A 79 -7.86 -4.68 -7.03
N TRP A 80 -6.94 -5.60 -6.75
CA TRP A 80 -5.58 -5.57 -7.28
C TRP A 80 -5.08 -6.98 -7.60
N ASP A 81 -4.15 -7.07 -8.55
CA ASP A 81 -3.38 -8.27 -8.89
C ASP A 81 -1.88 -7.95 -8.83
N LEU A 82 -1.07 -8.90 -8.39
CA LEU A 82 0.39 -8.82 -8.37
C LEU A 82 0.99 -10.13 -8.88
N ASP A 83 1.80 -10.01 -9.91
CA ASP A 83 2.71 -11.06 -10.38
C ASP A 83 4.12 -10.65 -10.01
N LEU A 84 4.81 -11.43 -9.16
CA LEU A 84 6.14 -11.07 -8.67
C LEU A 84 7.07 -12.30 -8.67
N VAL A 85 8.22 -12.19 -9.32
CA VAL A 85 9.30 -13.17 -9.18
C VAL A 85 9.93 -12.99 -7.80
N ALA A 86 9.86 -14.01 -6.96
CA ALA A 86 10.41 -13.96 -5.61
C ALA A 86 11.93 -13.79 -5.63
N LEU A 87 12.46 -13.03 -4.67
CA LEU A 87 13.87 -13.01 -4.36
C LEU A 87 14.16 -14.06 -3.29
N ASP A 88 14.91 -15.10 -3.66
CA ASP A 88 15.30 -16.17 -2.74
C ASP A 88 16.70 -15.87 -2.19
N ILE A 89 16.78 -15.60 -0.89
CA ILE A 89 18.04 -15.35 -0.18
C ILE A 89 18.25 -16.47 0.84
N THR A 90 19.35 -17.20 0.69
CA THR A 90 19.72 -18.29 1.60
C THR A 90 21.07 -18.01 2.25
N SER A 91 21.15 -18.12 3.57
CA SER A 91 22.43 -18.05 4.29
C SER A 91 23.26 -19.28 3.98
N VAL A 92 24.53 -19.07 3.62
CA VAL A 92 25.51 -20.14 3.37
C VAL A 92 26.37 -20.32 4.61
N THR A 93 27.06 -19.26 5.05
CA THR A 93 27.89 -19.24 6.27
C THR A 93 28.08 -17.80 6.77
N GLY A 94 27.78 -17.55 8.05
CA GLY A 94 27.88 -16.19 8.60
C GLY A 94 27.05 -15.20 7.80
N ASP A 95 27.64 -14.06 7.44
CA ASP A 95 27.01 -13.01 6.63
C ASP A 95 27.13 -13.25 5.12
N PHE A 96 27.47 -14.47 4.70
CA PHE A 96 27.52 -14.85 3.29
C PHE A 96 26.18 -15.43 2.84
N TYR A 97 25.57 -14.80 1.84
CA TYR A 97 24.25 -15.14 1.32
C TYR A 97 24.33 -15.57 -0.15
N ALA A 98 23.62 -16.64 -0.50
CA ALA A 98 23.33 -16.98 -1.89
C ALA A 98 21.98 -16.36 -2.27
N ILE A 99 22.01 -15.45 -3.23
CA ILE A 99 20.88 -14.67 -3.73
C ILE A 99 20.53 -15.15 -5.12
N ARG A 100 19.26 -15.44 -5.39
CA ARG A 100 18.79 -15.92 -6.69
C ARG A 100 17.33 -15.58 -6.93
N CYS A 101 16.91 -15.67 -8.19
CA CYS A 101 15.49 -15.68 -8.50
C CYS A 101 14.82 -16.96 -8.02
N GLY A 102 13.71 -16.80 -7.33
CA GLY A 102 12.83 -17.88 -6.90
C GLY A 102 11.73 -18.14 -7.94
N ARG A 103 10.57 -18.57 -7.44
CA ARG A 103 9.38 -18.79 -8.28
C ARG A 103 8.58 -17.51 -8.44
N THR A 104 7.80 -17.42 -9.51
CA THR A 104 6.76 -16.41 -9.63
C THR A 104 5.63 -16.71 -8.66
N ASN A 105 5.26 -15.70 -7.87
CA ASN A 105 4.10 -15.72 -7.00
C ASN A 105 3.04 -14.78 -7.58
N ASN A 106 1.79 -15.25 -7.56
CA ASN A 106 0.63 -14.45 -7.92
C ASN A 106 -0.15 -14.17 -6.64
N SER A 107 -0.62 -12.95 -6.47
CA SER A 107 -1.44 -12.53 -5.33
C SER A 107 -2.49 -11.54 -5.79
N SER A 108 -3.63 -11.53 -5.13
CA SER A 108 -4.70 -10.57 -5.43
C SER A 108 -5.51 -10.27 -4.19
N GLY A 109 -6.23 -9.16 -4.22
CA GLY A 109 -6.99 -8.73 -3.05
C GLY A 109 -7.77 -7.45 -3.23
N LYS A 110 -8.09 -6.83 -2.09
CA LYS A 110 -8.75 -5.52 -2.01
C LYS A 110 -7.75 -4.49 -1.53
N TRP A 111 -7.80 -3.27 -2.05
CA TRP A 111 -6.90 -2.20 -1.62
C TRP A 111 -7.66 -1.03 -1.01
N THR A 112 -6.94 -0.22 -0.24
CA THR A 112 -7.39 1.08 0.25
C THR A 112 -6.30 2.10 0.02
N PHE A 113 -6.68 3.33 -0.34
CA PHE A 113 -5.73 4.42 -0.54
C PHE A 113 -6.17 5.66 0.24
N LYS A 114 -5.26 6.21 1.05
CA LYS A 114 -5.53 7.41 1.83
C LYS A 114 -4.24 8.18 2.07
N SER A 115 -4.28 9.50 1.86
CA SER A 115 -3.16 10.39 2.16
C SER A 115 -1.83 9.93 1.56
N SER A 116 -1.86 9.55 0.28
CA SER A 116 -0.72 9.01 -0.48
C SER A 116 -0.19 7.65 -0.03
N VAL A 117 -0.92 6.92 0.82
CA VAL A 117 -0.56 5.57 1.25
C VAL A 117 -1.53 4.56 0.66
N LEU A 118 -1.00 3.60 -0.08
CA LEU A 118 -1.70 2.42 -0.59
C LEU A 118 -1.50 1.27 0.38
N SER A 119 -2.59 0.68 0.86
CA SER A 119 -2.58 -0.60 1.56
C SER A 119 -3.23 -1.66 0.69
N LEU A 120 -2.53 -2.78 0.46
CA LEU A 120 -3.05 -3.93 -0.26
C LEU A 120 -3.96 -4.83 0.60
N ASN A 121 -4.19 -4.46 1.86
CA ASN A 121 -4.96 -5.22 2.87
C ASN A 121 -4.57 -6.70 2.95
N ALA A 122 -3.28 -6.99 2.79
CA ALA A 122 -2.73 -8.34 2.76
C ALA A 122 -1.54 -8.41 3.72
N SER A 123 -1.48 -9.47 4.53
CA SER A 123 -0.51 -9.59 5.63
C SER A 123 0.94 -9.76 5.19
N ASN A 124 1.16 -10.06 3.92
CA ASN A 124 2.47 -10.30 3.31
C ASN A 124 3.06 -9.05 2.65
N PHE A 125 2.36 -7.92 2.68
CA PHE A 125 2.83 -6.65 2.12
C PHE A 125 2.74 -5.54 3.16
N SER A 126 3.75 -4.68 3.16
CA SER A 126 3.69 -3.42 3.90
C SER A 126 2.88 -2.38 3.13
N ASP A 127 2.43 -1.34 3.84
CA ASP A 127 1.85 -0.16 3.20
C ASP A 127 2.87 0.51 2.26
N MET A 128 2.39 0.94 1.10
CA MET A 128 3.19 1.54 0.05
C MET A 128 2.92 3.04 -0.04
N VAL A 129 3.97 3.86 -0.08
CA VAL A 129 3.83 5.30 -0.26
C VAL A 129 3.89 5.64 -1.74
N LEU A 130 2.85 6.32 -2.25
CA LEU A 130 2.83 6.88 -3.60
C LEU A 130 3.52 8.25 -3.60
N ASN A 131 4.59 8.37 -4.37
CA ASN A 131 5.18 9.66 -4.72
C ASN A 131 5.22 9.80 -6.24
N SER A 132 4.42 10.71 -6.76
CA SER A 132 4.26 10.93 -8.21
C SER A 132 3.80 9.65 -8.92
N ALA A 133 4.70 8.93 -9.57
CA ALA A 133 4.43 7.68 -10.30
C ALA A 133 5.03 6.44 -9.61
N ILE A 134 5.65 6.58 -8.44
CA ILE A 134 6.40 5.51 -7.79
C ILE A 134 5.69 5.10 -6.50
N LEU A 135 5.35 3.82 -6.40
CA LEU A 135 4.94 3.16 -5.15
C LEU A 135 6.18 2.58 -4.48
N THR A 136 6.43 2.97 -3.24
CA THR A 136 7.54 2.44 -2.44
C THR A 136 7.00 1.62 -1.28
N GLU A 137 7.26 0.31 -1.27
CA GLU A 137 7.04 -0.59 -0.14
C GLU A 137 8.27 -0.58 0.77
N SER A 138 8.15 -0.05 1.98
CA SER A 138 9.24 -0.05 2.97
C SER A 138 9.16 -1.29 3.86
N VAL A 139 10.04 -2.26 3.62
CA VAL A 139 10.12 -3.51 4.39
C VAL A 139 11.06 -3.34 5.59
N ASN A 140 12.14 -2.58 5.43
CA ASN A 140 13.13 -2.22 6.46
C ASN A 140 13.84 -3.42 7.11
N GLU A 141 14.10 -4.47 6.33
CA GLU A 141 14.89 -5.62 6.77
C GLU A 141 16.29 -5.59 6.16
N GLU A 142 17.29 -5.90 6.99
CA GLU A 142 18.65 -6.17 6.50
C GLU A 142 18.72 -7.58 5.92
N LEU A 143 19.74 -7.86 5.08
CA LEU A 143 19.98 -9.21 4.57
C LEU A 143 19.91 -10.25 5.70
N PRO A 144 19.16 -11.36 5.51
CA PRO A 144 18.63 -11.88 4.25
C PRO A 144 17.29 -11.27 3.77
N GLY A 145 16.79 -10.21 4.40
CA GLY A 145 15.63 -9.45 3.94
C GLY A 145 15.97 -8.35 2.93
N VAL A 146 15.01 -7.45 2.71
CA VAL A 146 15.16 -6.30 1.82
C VAL A 146 14.74 -5.01 2.54
N LEU A 147 15.32 -3.88 2.15
CA LEU A 147 14.98 -2.58 2.71
C LEU A 147 13.68 -2.05 2.11
N ASN A 148 13.55 -2.08 0.79
CA ASN A 148 12.35 -1.61 0.11
C ASN A 148 12.23 -2.19 -1.29
N ARG A 149 11.01 -2.13 -1.82
CA ARG A 149 10.68 -2.38 -3.22
C ARG A 149 10.04 -1.15 -3.82
N LYS A 150 10.38 -0.84 -5.07
CA LYS A 150 9.73 0.26 -5.81
C LYS A 150 9.06 -0.26 -7.06
N PHE A 151 7.82 0.19 -7.26
CA PHE A 151 7.04 -0.07 -8.45
C PHE A 151 6.73 1.26 -9.15
N THR A 152 7.04 1.36 -10.43
CA THR A 152 6.86 2.58 -11.22
C THR A 152 5.70 2.42 -12.19
N LYS A 153 4.76 3.36 -12.14
CA LYS A 153 3.59 3.43 -13.01
C LYS A 153 4.01 3.55 -14.47
N GLN A 154 3.37 2.79 -15.35
CA GLN A 154 3.59 2.84 -16.81
C GLN A 154 2.75 3.91 -17.50
#